data_AF-A0A954GP71-F1
#
_entry.id   AF-A0A954GP71-F1
#
_cell.length_a   1.000
_cell.length_b   1.000
_cell.length_c   1.000
_cell.angle_alpha   90.00
_cell.angle_beta   90.00
_cell.angle_gamma   90.00
#
_symmetry.space_group_name_H-M   'P 1'
#
loop_
_entity.id
_entity.type
_entity.pdbx_description
1 polymer ?
#
loop_
_entity_poly.entity_id
_entity_poly.type
_entity_poly.pdbx_seq_one_letter_code
_entity_poly.pdbx_strand_id
1 'polypeptide(L)' 'NLRDDVGERYDISNMQTEKRDELLSDLFAWFESTGALLPSEPNPDYDPEKKPANQNRKRGQKAAK' A
#
# COMPACT_ATOMS: atom_id res chain seq x y z
N ASN A 1 8.89 -12.77 -5.29
CA ASN A 1 9.36 -13.85 -4.36
C ASN A 1 10.60 -13.31 -3.67
N LEU A 2 10.62 -13.22 -2.33
CA LEU A 2 11.72 -12.57 -1.60
C LEU A 2 13.10 -13.22 -1.82
N ARG A 3 13.13 -14.53 -2.09
CA ARG A 3 14.38 -15.25 -2.40
C ARG A 3 15.03 -14.70 -3.68
N ASP A 4 14.21 -14.40 -4.69
CA ASP A 4 14.66 -14.03 -6.03
C ASP A 4 14.60 -12.50 -6.27
N ASP A 5 13.77 -11.80 -5.50
CA ASP A 5 13.52 -10.36 -5.58
C ASP A 5 13.32 -9.78 -4.18
N VAL A 6 14.43 -9.64 -3.44
CA VAL A 6 14.46 -9.04 -2.09
C VAL A 6 14.04 -7.56 -2.09
N GLY A 7 14.10 -6.89 -3.25
CA GLY A 7 13.76 -5.48 -3.40
C GLY A 7 12.31 -5.21 -3.80
N GLU A 8 11.48 -6.25 -3.88
CA GLU A 8 10.04 -6.17 -4.20
C GLU A 8 9.74 -5.35 -5.47
N ARG A 9 10.56 -5.52 -6.50
CA ARG A 9 10.44 -4.75 -7.75
C ARG A 9 9.44 -5.36 -8.72
N TYR A 10 9.16 -6.65 -8.58
CA TYR A 10 8.34 -7.39 -9.53
C TYR A 10 7.15 -8.04 -8.84
N ASP A 11 5.95 -7.60 -9.22
CA ASP A 11 4.72 -8.28 -8.87
C ASP A 11 4.53 -9.51 -9.75
N ILE A 12 4.39 -10.67 -9.10
CA ILE A 12 4.15 -11.97 -9.73
C ILE A 12 2.83 -12.60 -9.26
N SER A 13 1.97 -11.85 -8.56
CA SER A 13 0.72 -12.34 -7.98
C SER A 13 -0.24 -12.94 -9.01
N ASN A 14 -0.29 -12.37 -10.21
CA ASN A 14 -1.10 -12.88 -11.32
C ASN A 14 -0.45 -14.04 -12.08
N MET A 15 0.85 -14.29 -11.86
CA MET A 15 1.57 -15.43 -12.45
C MET A 15 1.56 -16.65 -11.53
N GLN A 16 1.55 -16.45 -10.20
CA GLN A 16 1.53 -17.50 -9.19
C GLN A 16 0.21 -17.47 -8.39
N THR A 17 -0.91 -17.64 -9.08
CA THR A 17 -2.25 -17.50 -8.47
C THR A 17 -2.51 -18.53 -7.38
N GLU A 18 -2.06 -19.78 -7.53
CA GLU A 18 -2.20 -20.82 -6.51
C GLU A 18 -1.51 -20.42 -5.20
N LYS A 19 -0.27 -19.93 -5.28
CA LYS A 19 0.48 -19.51 -4.09
C LYS A 19 -0.09 -18.22 -3.49
N ARG A 20 -0.58 -17.30 -4.33
CA ARG A 20 -1.29 -16.10 -3.89
C ARG A 20 -2.51 -16.47 -3.05
N ASP A 21 -3.32 -17.40 -3.55
CA ASP A 21 -4.58 -17.79 -2.90
C ASP A 21 -4.31 -18.55 -1.59
N GLU A 22 -3.28 -19.40 -1.54
CA GLU A 22 -2.79 -20.02 -0.30
C GLU A 22 -2.43 -18.96 0.76
N LEU A 23 -1.55 -18.01 0.42
CA LEU A 23 -1.09 -16.99 1.36
C LEU A 23 -2.21 -16.03 1.78
N LEU A 24 -3.15 -15.73 0.87
CA LEU A 24 -4.31 -14.90 1.18
C LEU A 24 -5.28 -15.60 2.15
N SER A 25 -5.47 -16.90 1.98
CA SER A 25 -6.27 -17.71 2.90
C SER A 25 -5.65 -17.72 4.31
N ASP A 26 -4.34 -17.93 4.40
CA ASP A 26 -3.61 -17.90 5.69
C ASP A 26 -3.70 -16.54 6.37
N LEU A 27 -3.62 -15.45 5.60
CA LEU A 27 -3.78 -14.09 6.12
C LEU A 27 -5.18 -13.85 6.72
N PHE A 28 -6.24 -14.31 6.05
CA PHE A 28 -7.60 -14.16 6.57
C PHE A 28 -7.86 -15.01 7.80
N ALA A 29 -7.38 -16.26 7.81
CA ALA A 29 -7.45 -17.10 9.00
C ALA A 29 -6.73 -16.44 10.19
N TRP A 30 -5.60 -15.79 9.94
CA TRP A 30 -4.90 -15.03 10.97
C TRP A 30 -5.70 -13.82 11.47
N PHE A 31 -6.33 -13.03 10.59
CA PHE A 31 -7.20 -11.92 11.00
C PHE A 31 -8.34 -12.39 11.91
N GLU A 32 -9.01 -13.49 11.56
CA GLU A 32 -10.07 -14.07 12.37
C GLU A 32 -9.54 -14.51 13.74
N SER A 33 -8.39 -15.19 13.77
CA SER A 33 -7.80 -15.71 15.01
C SER A 33 -7.36 -14.62 15.99
N THR A 34 -6.94 -13.47 15.47
CA THR A 34 -6.42 -12.36 16.26
C THR A 34 -7.47 -11.32 16.60
N GLY A 35 -8.65 -11.39 15.97
CA GLY A 35 -9.67 -10.33 16.05
C GLY A 35 -9.18 -9.01 15.45
N ALA A 36 -8.37 -9.08 14.39
CA ALA A 36 -7.86 -7.88 13.72
C ALA A 36 -9.02 -7.04 13.18
N LEU A 37 -9.09 -5.78 13.58
CA LEU A 37 -10.12 -4.85 13.11
C LEU A 37 -9.76 -4.35 11.72
N LEU A 38 -10.60 -4.68 10.73
CA LEU A 38 -10.54 -4.11 9.40
C LEU A 38 -11.51 -2.94 9.30
N PRO A 39 -11.13 -1.81 8.67
CA PRO A 39 -12.07 -0.75 8.34
C PRO A 39 -13.19 -1.32 7.46
N SER A 40 -14.43 -1.30 7.97
CA SER A 40 -15.61 -1.74 7.21
C SER A 40 -16.13 -0.66 6.29
N GLU A 41 -15.92 0.61 6.66
CA GLU A 41 -16.39 1.77 5.92
C GLU A 41 -15.23 2.46 5.18
N PRO A 42 -15.43 2.84 3.91
CA PRO A 42 -14.51 3.74 3.21
C PRO A 42 -14.36 5.07 3.94
N ASN A 43 -13.23 5.75 3.74
CA ASN A 43 -13.05 7.10 4.26
C ASN A 43 -13.99 8.08 3.53
N PRO A 44 -14.97 8.70 4.20
CA PRO A 44 -15.93 9.61 3.54
C PRO A 44 -15.30 10.89 3.00
N ASP A 45 -14.15 11.29 3.53
CA ASP A 45 -13.41 12.47 3.06
C ASP A 45 -12.46 12.17 1.88
N TYR A 46 -12.43 10.91 1.41
CA TYR A 46 -11.61 10.53 0.27
C TYR A 46 -12.26 11.02 -1.03
N ASP A 47 -11.62 12.00 -1.65
CA ASP A 47 -11.97 12.49 -2.97
C ASP A 47 -10.97 11.90 -4.00
N PRO A 48 -11.39 10.97 -4.87
CA PRO A 48 -10.51 10.34 -5.87
C PRO A 48 -10.04 11.34 -6.94
N GLU A 49 -10.74 12.45 -7.14
CA GLU A 49 -10.42 13.49 -8.12
C GLU A 49 -9.57 14.62 -7.54
N LYS A 50 -9.23 14.53 -6.24
CA LYS A 50 -8.43 15.53 -5.55
C LYS A 50 -7.03 15.58 -6.13
N LYS A 51 -6.75 16.64 -6.89
CA LYS A 51 -5.42 16.89 -7.46
C LYS A 51 -4.38 16.99 -6.33
N PRO A 52 -3.21 16.33 -6.47
CA PRO A 52 -2.17 16.43 -5.46
C PRO A 52 -1.77 17.90 -5.27
N ALA A 53 -1.68 18.34 -4.01
CA ALA A 53 -1.19 19.67 -3.71
C ALA A 53 0.23 19.80 -4.30
N ASN A 54 0.39 20.70 -5.27
CA ASN A 54 1.63 20.98 -5.98
C ASN A 54 2.79 21.13 -4.96
N GLN A 55 3.67 20.14 -4.88
CA GLN A 55 4.79 20.09 -3.93
C GLN A 55 5.93 21.05 -4.32
N ASN A 56 5.65 22.15 -5.00
CA ASN A 56 6.62 23.23 -5.17
C ASN A 56 6.66 24.13 -3.92
N ARG A 57 6.91 23.52 -2.75
CA ARG A 57 7.37 24.29 -1.59
C ARG A 57 8.79 24.75 -1.90
N LYS A 58 8.91 25.97 -2.43
CA LYS A 58 10.17 26.72 -2.50
C LYS A 58 10.78 26.77 -1.09
N ARG A 59 11.61 25.78 -0.78
CA ARG A 59 12.41 25.72 0.43
C ARG A 59 13.61 26.64 0.20
N GLY A 60 13.51 27.86 0.74
CA GLY A 60 14.65 28.76 0.97
C GLY A 60 15.17 29.56 -0.24
N GLN A 61 14.54 30.71 -0.52
CA GLN A 61 15.28 31.89 -0.98
C GLN A 61 14.95 33.07 -0.06
N LYS A 62 15.55 33.04 1.12
CA LYS A 62 15.90 34.24 1.89
C LYS A 62 17.37 34.12 2.23
N ALA A 63 18.24 34.73 1.42
CA ALA A 63 19.59 35.17 1.80
C ALA A 63 20.21 36.02 0.67
N ALA A 64 20.84 37.14 1.07
CA ALA A 64 21.58 38.14 0.28
C ALA A 64 20.71 39.07 -0.60
N LYS A 65 20.74 40.40 -0.47
CA LYS A 65 21.75 41.34 0.06
C LYS A 65 21.05 42.63 0.51
#